data_AF-A0A9X8P5H7-F1
#
_entry.id   AF-A0A9X8P5H7-F1
#
_cell.length_a   1.000
_cell.length_b   1.000
_cell.length_c   1.000
_cell.angle_alpha   90.00
_cell.angle_beta   90.00
_cell.angle_gamma   90.00
#
_symmetry.space_group_name_H-M   'P 1'
#
loop_
_entity.id
_entity.type
_entity.pdbx_description
1 polymer ?
#
loop_
_entity_poly.entity_id
_entity_poly.type
_entity_poly.pdbx_seq_one_letter_code
_entity_poly.pdbx_strand_id
1 'polypeptide(L)'
;MKIHNIVSPAPFSSPRPPLTGGAESTVSTIDRYHRCPECDAFFALPQLKRTQTANCPRCDAKVSSGRDWTISRLAAMAVAMLVLMPFAFTEPLISIRLLGVTINASLFEGIWQITRQGHPLTASMVAFCTVGAPLTLVFSLLYLFFAPKIGMNLRPILLMLQRLKEWMMLDIYLVGMAVAAIKVREFADVQAGIGLVAFLALMTLSLLTLIHLNTDQLWQRFYPRMRPLISPDRYRICLSCHFTSSPDNRGRCPRCHIPLRLRQRQSLQKSWAALIASIILLFPANLLPISIIYVNGARTEDTIFSGILSLASGNVPVALVVFIASILVPFTKVIVLFGLLVSIHIRSEGNIMMRMKMLRIIRWIGRWSMLDLFVIALTMSLVNRDQLLAFTMGPAAFYFGAAVILTILAVEWLDSRLMWDNTDVE
;
A
#
# COMPACT_ATOMS: atom_id res chain seq x y z
N MET A 1 -20.13 3.09 14.80
CA MET A 1 -21.12 4.18 14.71
C MET A 1 -20.48 5.34 13.97
N LYS A 2 -21.00 5.69 12.78
CA LYS A 2 -20.51 6.84 11.98
C LYS A 2 -21.08 8.12 12.59
N ILE A 3 -20.25 9.14 12.80
CA ILE A 3 -20.74 10.47 13.17
C ILE A 3 -21.00 11.22 11.86
N HIS A 4 -22.26 11.48 11.55
CA HIS A 4 -22.68 12.20 10.33
C HIS A 4 -22.74 13.73 10.51
N ASN A 5 -22.61 14.25 11.74
CA ASN A 5 -22.73 15.68 12.03
C ASN A 5 -21.35 16.31 12.23
N ILE A 6 -20.61 16.51 11.14
CA ILE A 6 -19.43 17.37 11.11
C ILE A 6 -19.85 18.65 10.38
N VAL A 7 -19.98 19.73 11.15
CA VAL A 7 -20.44 21.03 10.64
C VAL A 7 -19.25 21.75 9.98
N SER A 8 -19.44 22.20 8.73
CA SER A 8 -18.53 23.17 8.10
C SER A 8 -18.69 24.51 8.81
N PRO A 9 -17.63 25.23 9.19
CA PRO A 9 -17.80 26.58 9.70
C PRO A 9 -18.48 27.44 8.63
N ALA A 10 -19.49 28.21 9.03
CA ALA A 10 -20.16 29.16 8.14
C ALA A 10 -19.13 30.19 7.59
N PRO A 11 -19.31 30.70 6.36
CA PRO A 11 -18.53 31.83 5.89
C PRO A 11 -18.85 33.04 6.77
N PHE A 12 -17.90 33.46 7.62
CA PHE A 12 -18.12 34.59 8.52
C PHE A 12 -17.90 35.92 7.80
N SER A 13 -19.00 36.60 7.49
CA SER A 13 -19.05 38.06 7.34
C SER A 13 -18.88 38.71 8.72
N SER A 14 -17.85 39.53 8.90
CA SER A 14 -17.69 40.43 10.06
C SER A 14 -18.85 41.46 10.11
N PRO A 15 -19.29 41.98 11.28
CA PRO A 15 -18.43 42.83 12.12
C PRO A 15 -18.55 42.60 13.64
N ARG A 16 -17.65 43.29 14.38
CA ARG A 16 -17.38 43.30 15.83
C ARG A 16 -18.58 42.98 16.75
N PRO A 17 -18.37 42.25 17.86
CA PRO A 17 -19.40 42.10 18.88
C PRO A 17 -19.58 43.39 19.69
N PRO A 18 -20.82 43.78 20.06
CA PRO A 18 -21.04 44.77 21.08
C PRO A 18 -20.76 44.16 22.47
N LEU A 19 -20.15 44.96 23.34
CA LEU A 19 -20.04 44.68 24.77
C LEU A 19 -21.43 44.84 25.40
N THR A 20 -22.00 43.80 26.01
CA THR A 20 -22.78 43.83 27.28
C THR A 20 -23.49 42.48 27.56
N GLY A 21 -23.44 42.06 28.83
CA GLY A 21 -24.59 41.47 29.53
C GLY A 21 -24.89 39.97 29.41
N GLY A 22 -24.34 39.17 30.33
CA GLY A 22 -24.98 38.03 31.02
C GLY A 22 -25.87 37.05 30.26
N ALA A 23 -25.31 35.88 29.93
CA ALA A 23 -26.01 34.58 29.99
C ALA A 23 -24.96 33.46 30.05
N GLU A 24 -25.14 32.55 31.01
CA GLU A 24 -24.30 31.37 31.22
C GLU A 24 -24.18 30.53 29.94
N SER A 25 -23.03 30.60 29.28
CA SER A 25 -22.64 29.65 28.24
C SER A 25 -21.75 28.59 28.88
N THR A 26 -22.29 27.38 28.94
CA THR A 26 -21.54 26.14 29.21
C THR A 26 -20.20 26.16 28.47
N VAL A 27 -19.11 26.05 29.22
CA VAL A 27 -17.72 25.99 28.75
C VAL A 27 -17.62 25.14 27.49
N SER A 28 -17.42 25.81 26.35
CA SER A 28 -17.40 25.21 25.02
C SER A 28 -16.19 24.28 24.88
N THR A 29 -16.47 23.03 24.54
CA THR A 29 -15.50 22.05 24.07
C THR A 29 -14.55 22.68 23.04
N ILE A 30 -13.24 22.61 23.27
CA ILE A 30 -12.24 23.12 22.33
C ILE A 30 -12.32 22.31 21.03
N ASP A 31 -13.02 22.85 20.04
CA ASP A 31 -13.16 22.24 18.72
C ASP A 31 -11.78 22.17 18.03
N ARG A 32 -11.37 20.95 17.68
CA ARG A 32 -10.10 20.73 16.97
C ARG A 32 -10.33 20.88 15.48
N TYR A 33 -9.83 21.94 14.87
CA TYR A 33 -9.99 22.13 13.43
C TYR A 33 -9.06 21.20 12.63
N HIS A 34 -9.59 20.65 11.54
CA HIS A 34 -8.90 19.68 10.69
C HIS A 34 -9.20 19.97 9.21
N ARG A 35 -8.20 19.82 8.34
CA ARG A 35 -8.38 19.81 6.87
C ARG A 35 -8.36 18.39 6.34
N CYS A 36 -9.19 18.06 5.36
CA CYS A 36 -9.16 16.73 4.75
C CYS A 36 -7.86 16.52 3.94
N PRO A 37 -7.15 15.39 4.08
CA PRO A 37 -5.97 15.11 3.25
C PRO A 37 -6.34 14.90 1.78
N GLU A 38 -7.58 14.52 1.47
CA GLU A 38 -8.02 14.21 0.10
C GLU A 38 -8.60 15.40 -0.66
N CYS A 39 -9.50 16.18 -0.04
CA CYS A 39 -10.23 17.29 -0.68
C CYS A 39 -9.93 18.68 -0.07
N ASP A 40 -9.03 18.77 0.90
CA ASP A 40 -8.63 20.01 1.59
C ASP A 40 -9.73 20.77 2.35
N ALA A 41 -10.94 20.20 2.43
CA ALA A 41 -12.08 20.79 3.16
C ALA A 41 -11.73 21.01 4.64
N PHE A 42 -12.03 22.21 5.15
CA PHE A 42 -11.78 22.62 6.52
C PHE A 42 -13.03 22.42 7.39
N PHE A 43 -12.91 21.69 8.50
CA PHE A 43 -14.03 21.41 9.39
C PHE A 43 -13.55 21.21 10.84
N ALA A 44 -14.48 21.34 11.79
CA ALA A 44 -14.22 21.02 13.19
C ALA A 44 -14.32 19.50 13.43
N LEU A 45 -13.28 18.92 14.02
CA LEU A 45 -13.22 17.51 14.39
C LEU A 45 -13.60 17.36 15.88
N PRO A 46 -14.73 16.71 16.20
CA PRO A 46 -15.11 16.46 17.58
C PRO A 46 -14.18 15.41 18.23
N GLN A 47 -14.20 15.35 19.56
CA GLN A 47 -13.48 14.28 20.26
C GLN A 47 -14.11 12.92 19.95
N LEU A 48 -13.30 12.01 19.39
CA LEU A 48 -13.75 10.68 18.99
C LEU A 48 -13.65 9.69 20.15
N LYS A 49 -14.72 8.93 20.42
CA LYS A 49 -14.66 7.75 21.29
C LYS A 49 -13.89 6.61 20.60
N ARG A 50 -13.37 5.65 21.37
CA ARG A 50 -12.55 4.52 20.87
C ARG A 50 -13.18 3.68 19.74
N THR A 51 -14.50 3.71 19.57
CA THR A 51 -15.23 2.93 18.56
C THR A 51 -15.76 3.78 17.40
N GLN A 52 -15.52 5.09 17.41
CA GLN A 52 -16.02 6.02 16.42
C GLN A 52 -14.96 6.34 15.36
N THR A 53 -15.45 6.64 14.16
CA THR A 53 -14.64 7.09 13.02
C THR A 53 -15.23 8.38 12.48
N ALA A 54 -14.37 9.36 12.17
CA ALA A 54 -14.75 10.61 11.52
C ALA A 54 -14.49 10.53 10.02
N ASN A 55 -15.50 10.90 9.24
CA ASN A 55 -15.42 11.00 7.79
C ASN A 55 -15.52 12.47 7.36
N CYS A 56 -14.88 12.83 6.25
CA CYS A 56 -14.98 14.19 5.73
C CYS A 56 -16.39 14.47 5.19
N PRO A 57 -17.01 15.63 5.52
CA PRO A 57 -18.34 15.96 5.02
C PRO A 57 -18.39 16.21 3.50
N ARG A 58 -17.27 16.62 2.88
CA ARG A 58 -17.20 16.91 1.43
C ARG A 58 -16.99 15.65 0.59
N CYS A 59 -16.01 14.82 0.92
CA CYS A 59 -15.61 13.67 0.07
C CYS A 59 -15.84 12.29 0.71
N ASP A 60 -16.37 12.21 1.94
CA ASP A 60 -16.53 10.98 2.72
C ASP A 60 -15.20 10.21 2.95
N ALA A 61 -14.05 10.89 2.87
CA ALA A 61 -12.77 10.27 3.22
C ALA A 61 -12.69 10.00 4.73
N LYS A 62 -12.17 8.84 5.13
CA LYS A 62 -11.90 8.55 6.54
C LYS A 62 -10.74 9.42 7.02
N VAL A 63 -11.02 10.37 7.92
CA VAL A 63 -10.05 11.36 8.39
C VAL A 63 -9.36 10.91 9.67
N SER A 64 -10.13 10.38 10.62
CA SER A 64 -9.57 9.92 11.89
C SER A 64 -10.39 8.76 12.46
N SER A 65 -9.72 7.90 13.21
CA SER A 65 -10.32 6.75 13.88
C SER A 65 -9.94 6.80 15.35
N GLY A 66 -10.93 6.60 16.23
CA GLY A 66 -10.69 6.46 17.67
C GLY A 66 -10.17 5.07 18.05
N ARG A 67 -10.25 4.09 17.15
CA ARG A 67 -9.76 2.72 17.41
C ARG A 67 -8.24 2.70 17.33
N ASP A 68 -7.58 2.38 18.44
CA ASP A 68 -6.15 2.17 18.56
C ASP A 68 -5.83 1.06 19.58
N TRP A 69 -4.68 0.41 19.40
CA TRP A 69 -4.12 -0.47 20.43
C TRP A 69 -3.06 0.27 21.24
N THR A 70 -2.87 -0.15 22.49
CA THR A 70 -1.76 0.36 23.29
C THR A 70 -0.43 -0.04 22.66
N ILE A 71 0.58 0.81 22.83
CA ILE A 71 1.94 0.54 22.32
C ILE A 71 2.47 -0.80 22.85
N SER A 72 2.11 -1.18 24.09
CA SER A 72 2.47 -2.48 24.67
C SER A 72 1.89 -3.66 23.90
N ARG A 73 0.64 -3.60 23.44
CA ARG A 73 0.03 -4.66 22.61
C ARG A 73 0.68 -4.73 21.23
N LEU A 74 0.92 -3.57 20.60
CA LEU A 74 1.62 -3.51 19.31
C LEU A 74 3.05 -4.08 19.42
N ALA A 75 3.75 -3.79 20.51
CA ALA A 75 5.07 -4.36 20.78
C ALA A 75 5.00 -5.87 21.04
N ALA A 76 4.02 -6.36 21.79
CA ALA A 76 3.83 -7.80 22.00
C ALA A 76 3.57 -8.54 20.68
N MET A 77 2.74 -7.99 19.77
CA MET A 77 2.58 -8.53 18.42
C MET A 77 3.87 -8.50 17.62
N ALA A 78 4.64 -7.40 17.72
CA ALA A 78 5.93 -7.29 17.04
C ALA A 78 6.93 -8.37 17.51
N VAL A 79 7.01 -8.64 18.82
CA VAL A 79 7.83 -9.72 19.37
C VAL A 79 7.35 -11.09 18.87
N ALA A 80 6.04 -11.35 18.91
CA ALA A 80 5.49 -12.62 18.42
C ALA A 80 5.78 -12.84 16.93
N MET A 81 5.62 -11.79 16.10
CA MET A 81 5.98 -11.83 14.68
C MET A 81 7.49 -12.07 14.48
N LEU A 82 8.34 -11.43 15.27
CA LEU A 82 9.79 -11.60 15.20
C LEU A 82 10.22 -13.05 15.48
N VAL A 83 9.57 -13.71 16.44
CA VAL A 83 9.84 -15.11 16.79
C VAL A 83 9.34 -16.06 15.70
N LEU A 84 8.19 -15.77 15.07
CA LEU A 84 7.62 -16.60 14.01
C LEU A 84 8.32 -16.45 12.65
N MET A 85 8.92 -15.29 12.38
CA MET A 85 9.53 -14.97 11.09
C MET A 85 10.59 -15.98 10.61
N PRO A 86 11.58 -16.40 11.42
CA PRO A 86 12.55 -17.41 11.01
C PRO A 86 11.87 -18.67 10.50
N PHE A 87 10.96 -19.26 11.29
CA PHE A 87 10.23 -20.46 10.91
C PHE A 87 9.36 -20.24 9.65
N ALA A 88 8.65 -19.12 9.55
CA ALA A 88 7.81 -18.82 8.40
C ALA A 88 8.60 -18.61 7.10
N PHE A 89 9.87 -18.21 7.17
CA PHE A 89 10.69 -17.90 5.99
C PHE A 89 11.63 -19.02 5.57
N THR A 90 12.09 -19.86 6.51
CA THR A 90 13.05 -20.94 6.24
C THR A 90 12.41 -22.31 6.09
N GLU A 91 11.32 -22.59 6.81
CA GLU A 91 10.64 -23.88 6.69
C GLU A 91 9.90 -24.00 5.34
N PRO A 92 9.70 -25.23 4.83
CA PRO A 92 8.98 -25.43 3.58
C PRO A 92 7.53 -24.97 3.70
N LEU A 93 7.12 -24.07 2.80
CA LEU A 93 5.72 -23.64 2.69
C LEU A 93 4.92 -24.62 1.84
N ILE A 94 5.53 -25.09 0.75
CA ILE A 94 4.97 -26.09 -0.15
C ILE A 94 6.02 -27.18 -0.37
N SER A 95 5.58 -28.43 -0.33
CA SER A 95 6.34 -29.57 -0.80
C SER A 95 5.66 -30.18 -2.02
N ILE A 96 6.48 -30.64 -2.97
CA ILE A 96 6.01 -31.26 -4.20
C ILE A 96 6.63 -32.64 -4.31
N ARG A 97 5.86 -33.63 -4.73
CA ARG A 97 6.39 -34.94 -5.09
C ARG A 97 6.43 -35.09 -6.60
N LEU A 98 7.64 -35.14 -7.15
CA LEU A 98 7.89 -35.33 -8.58
C LEU A 98 8.76 -36.58 -8.77
N LEU A 99 8.29 -37.57 -9.53
CA LEU A 99 9.02 -38.80 -9.85
C LEU A 99 9.57 -39.53 -8.60
N GLY A 100 8.81 -39.55 -7.50
CA GLY A 100 9.19 -40.21 -6.24
C GLY A 100 10.13 -39.40 -5.34
N VAL A 101 10.62 -38.23 -5.77
CA VAL A 101 11.43 -37.33 -4.95
C VAL A 101 10.56 -36.21 -4.39
N THR A 102 10.70 -35.92 -3.10
CA THR A 102 10.04 -34.77 -2.45
C THR A 102 10.93 -33.54 -2.53
N ILE A 103 10.40 -32.48 -3.12
CA ILE A 103 11.03 -31.17 -3.26
C ILE A 103 10.35 -30.22 -2.29
N ASN A 104 11.14 -29.62 -1.42
CA ASN A 104 10.69 -28.64 -0.45
C ASN A 104 11.01 -27.23 -0.97
N ALA A 105 10.04 -26.32 -0.89
CA ALA A 105 10.23 -24.93 -1.28
C ALA A 105 9.88 -24.00 -0.11
N SER A 106 10.89 -23.27 0.36
CA SER A 106 10.74 -22.17 1.30
C SER A 106 10.76 -20.81 0.59
N LEU A 107 10.32 -19.77 1.30
CA LEU A 107 10.29 -18.40 0.78
C LEU A 107 11.72 -17.90 0.48
N PHE A 108 12.66 -18.19 1.38
CA PHE A 108 14.04 -17.75 1.24
C PHE A 108 14.77 -18.49 0.11
N GLU A 109 14.53 -19.79 -0.03
CA GLU A 109 15.05 -20.56 -1.17
C GLU A 109 14.54 -20.03 -2.51
N GLY A 110 13.26 -19.66 -2.60
CA GLY A 110 12.72 -19.07 -3.82
C GLY A 110 13.41 -17.76 -4.22
N ILE A 111 13.63 -16.86 -3.27
CA ILE A 111 14.37 -15.61 -3.50
C ILE A 111 15.82 -15.90 -3.93
N TRP A 112 16.47 -16.84 -3.25
CA TRP A 112 17.84 -17.24 -3.54
C TRP A 112 17.98 -17.84 -4.94
N GLN A 113 17.01 -18.67 -5.33
CA GLN A 113 16.97 -19.34 -6.61
C GLN A 113 16.73 -18.37 -7.78
N ILE A 114 15.85 -17.38 -7.61
CA ILE A 114 15.67 -16.31 -8.61
C ILE A 114 16.97 -15.55 -8.84
N THR A 115 17.69 -15.28 -7.75
CA THR A 115 18.97 -14.55 -7.78
C THR A 115 20.04 -15.35 -8.53
N ARG A 116 20.17 -16.65 -8.25
CA ARG A 116 21.14 -17.52 -8.95
C ARG A 116 20.89 -17.66 -10.44
N GLN A 117 19.64 -17.54 -10.89
CA GLN A 117 19.26 -17.65 -12.29
C GLN A 117 19.44 -16.34 -13.08
N GLY A 118 20.09 -15.32 -12.51
CA GLY A 118 20.46 -14.11 -13.23
C GLY A 118 19.46 -12.96 -13.15
N HIS A 119 18.42 -13.06 -12.30
CA HIS A 119 17.40 -12.01 -12.15
C HIS A 119 17.36 -11.35 -10.76
N PRO A 120 18.48 -10.80 -10.24
CA PRO A 120 18.58 -10.27 -8.89
C PRO A 120 17.63 -9.10 -8.62
N LEU A 121 17.29 -8.30 -9.64
CA LEU A 121 16.38 -7.17 -9.49
C LEU A 121 14.95 -7.65 -9.15
N THR A 122 14.46 -8.68 -9.83
CA THR A 122 13.12 -9.24 -9.52
C THR A 122 13.11 -9.91 -8.14
N ALA A 123 14.18 -10.64 -7.79
CA ALA A 123 14.34 -11.22 -6.47
C ALA A 123 14.31 -10.15 -5.37
N SER A 124 14.99 -9.02 -5.57
CA SER A 124 15.00 -7.93 -4.59
C SER A 124 13.64 -7.25 -4.41
N MET A 125 12.84 -7.11 -5.49
CA MET A 125 11.45 -6.63 -5.41
C MET A 125 10.59 -7.55 -4.52
N VAL A 126 10.66 -8.87 -4.76
CA VAL A 126 9.93 -9.86 -3.98
C VAL A 126 10.40 -9.86 -2.52
N ALA A 127 11.72 -9.92 -2.31
CA ALA A 127 12.35 -9.92 -0.98
C ALA A 127 12.00 -8.67 -0.18
N PHE A 128 11.96 -7.50 -0.82
CA PHE A 128 11.56 -6.25 -0.17
C PHE A 128 10.11 -6.32 0.33
N CYS A 129 9.18 -6.84 -0.45
CA CYS A 129 7.76 -6.87 -0.08
C CYS A 129 7.42 -7.97 0.94
N THR A 130 8.11 -9.11 0.88
CA THR A 130 7.80 -10.29 1.71
C THR A 130 8.66 -10.41 2.97
N VAL A 131 9.89 -9.92 2.94
CA VAL A 131 10.84 -10.00 4.08
C VAL A 131 11.20 -8.62 4.60
N GLY A 132 11.59 -7.70 3.71
CA GLY A 132 12.04 -6.35 4.08
C GLY A 132 10.96 -5.53 4.78
N ALA A 133 9.76 -5.45 4.19
CA ALA A 133 8.67 -4.65 4.74
C ALA A 133 8.17 -5.19 6.10
N PRO A 134 7.94 -6.52 6.27
CA PRO A 134 7.58 -7.08 7.57
C PRO A 134 8.63 -6.87 8.65
N LEU A 135 9.91 -7.11 8.35
CA LEU A 135 11.00 -6.90 9.31
C LEU A 135 11.06 -5.44 9.74
N THR A 136 11.07 -4.52 8.78
CA THR A 136 11.13 -3.08 9.08
C THR A 136 9.91 -2.61 9.89
N LEU A 137 8.73 -3.23 9.71
CA LEU A 137 7.54 -2.93 10.52
C LEU A 137 7.73 -3.39 11.96
N VAL A 138 8.17 -4.62 12.16
CA VAL A 138 8.43 -5.20 13.49
C VAL A 138 9.48 -4.37 14.24
N PHE A 139 10.62 -4.08 13.60
CA PHE A 139 11.66 -3.24 14.20
C PHE A 139 11.16 -1.83 14.51
N SER A 140 10.32 -1.24 13.65
CA SER A 140 9.72 0.07 13.89
C SER A 140 8.82 0.08 15.13
N LEU A 141 8.00 -0.95 15.31
CA LEU A 141 7.11 -1.06 16.48
C LEU A 141 7.89 -1.28 17.77
N LEU A 142 8.94 -2.12 17.73
CA LEU A 142 9.85 -2.30 18.87
C LEU A 142 10.56 -0.99 19.21
N TYR A 143 11.04 -0.26 18.20
CA TYR A 143 11.64 1.05 18.40
C TYR A 143 10.66 2.03 19.06
N LEU A 144 9.41 2.10 18.60
CA LEU A 144 8.40 2.97 19.22
C LEU A 144 8.10 2.61 20.68
N PHE A 145 8.36 1.37 21.10
CA PHE A 145 8.24 0.94 22.49
C PHE A 145 9.46 1.31 23.35
N PHE A 146 10.68 1.19 22.81
CA PHE A 146 11.92 1.48 23.54
C PHE A 146 12.34 2.95 23.51
N ALA A 147 12.21 3.62 22.36
CA ALA A 147 12.68 4.99 22.15
C ALA A 147 12.15 6.05 23.14
N PRO A 148 10.87 6.02 23.58
CA PRO A 148 10.38 6.97 24.58
C PRO A 148 11.12 6.87 25.92
N LYS A 149 11.61 5.67 26.28
CA LYS A 149 12.34 5.43 27.53
C LYS A 149 13.76 6.00 27.48
N ILE A 150 14.34 6.08 26.28
CA ILE A 150 15.72 6.51 26.02
C ILE A 150 15.75 8.00 25.59
N GLY A 151 14.60 8.60 25.27
CA GLY A 151 14.53 9.99 24.80
C GLY A 151 14.93 10.18 23.33
N MET A 152 14.86 9.13 22.50
CA MET A 152 15.25 9.20 21.09
C MET A 152 14.17 9.84 20.19
N ASN A 153 14.57 10.32 19.01
CA ASN A 153 13.68 10.97 18.05
C ASN A 153 12.75 9.96 17.33
N LEU A 154 11.44 10.02 17.60
CA LEU A 154 10.46 9.09 17.03
C LEU A 154 9.92 9.53 15.66
N ARG A 155 10.16 10.77 15.24
CA ARG A 155 9.61 11.35 14.01
C ARG A 155 9.93 10.54 12.74
N PRO A 156 11.18 10.12 12.47
CA PRO A 156 11.51 9.41 11.23
C PRO A 156 10.75 8.09 11.10
N ILE A 157 10.57 7.37 12.21
CA ILE A 157 9.91 6.06 12.23
C ILE A 157 8.41 6.20 12.07
N LEU A 158 7.79 7.22 12.67
CA LEU A 158 6.38 7.51 12.41
C LEU A 158 6.11 7.88 10.95
N LEU A 159 7.04 8.59 10.29
CA LEU A 159 6.96 8.89 8.86
C LEU A 159 7.16 7.63 7.99
N MET A 160 8.13 6.79 8.35
CA MET A 160 8.41 5.54 7.64
C MET A 160 7.24 4.57 7.73
N LEU A 161 6.66 4.41 8.93
CA LEU A 161 5.56 3.50 9.22
C LEU A 161 4.31 3.78 8.38
N GLN A 162 4.03 5.06 8.10
CA GLN A 162 2.91 5.46 7.25
C GLN A 162 3.08 4.93 5.82
N ARG A 163 4.30 4.99 5.25
CA ARG A 163 4.57 4.44 3.91
C ARG A 163 4.59 2.93 3.95
N LEU A 164 5.25 2.35 4.96
CA LEU A 164 5.52 0.92 5.04
C LEU A 164 4.26 0.06 5.07
N LYS A 165 3.16 0.58 5.65
CA LYS A 165 1.85 -0.10 5.71
C LYS A 165 1.36 -0.58 4.34
N GLU A 166 1.65 0.16 3.28
CA GLU A 166 1.17 -0.15 1.92
C GLU A 166 2.01 -1.23 1.23
N TRP A 167 3.25 -1.43 1.68
CA TRP A 167 4.21 -2.39 1.12
C TRP A 167 4.16 -3.77 1.81
N MET A 168 3.35 -3.91 2.86
CA MET A 168 3.11 -5.19 3.53
C MET A 168 2.18 -6.08 2.69
N MET A 169 2.76 -7.07 2.01
CA MET A 169 2.03 -7.90 1.03
C MET A 169 2.05 -9.39 1.37
N LEU A 170 2.15 -9.76 2.66
CA LEU A 170 2.14 -11.17 3.09
C LEU A 170 0.83 -11.89 2.73
N ASP A 171 -0.29 -11.19 2.79
CA ASP A 171 -1.61 -11.68 2.37
C ASP A 171 -1.67 -11.94 0.85
N ILE A 172 -1.13 -11.03 0.05
CA ILE A 172 -1.08 -11.18 -1.41
C ILE A 172 -0.10 -12.30 -1.81
N TYR A 173 1.00 -12.45 -1.08
CA TYR A 173 1.93 -13.56 -1.28
C TYR A 173 1.26 -14.92 -1.01
N LEU A 174 0.43 -15.03 0.03
CA LEU A 174 -0.36 -16.25 0.30
C LEU A 174 -1.30 -16.59 -0.86
N VAL A 175 -1.98 -15.59 -1.43
CA VAL A 175 -2.84 -15.77 -2.62
C VAL A 175 -2.00 -16.21 -3.82
N GLY A 176 -0.85 -15.57 -4.04
CA GLY A 176 0.08 -15.95 -5.12
C GLY A 176 0.59 -17.38 -4.96
N MET A 177 0.86 -17.82 -3.74
CA MET A 177 1.22 -19.20 -3.42
C MET A 177 0.11 -20.19 -3.73
N ALA A 178 -1.15 -19.86 -3.40
CA ALA A 178 -2.28 -20.71 -3.76
C ALA A 178 -2.43 -20.84 -5.29
N VAL A 179 -2.30 -19.75 -6.04
CA VAL A 179 -2.35 -19.76 -7.51
C VAL A 179 -1.17 -20.57 -8.09
N ALA A 180 0.04 -20.38 -7.57
CA ALA A 180 1.22 -21.14 -7.97
C ALA A 180 1.06 -22.64 -7.70
N ALA A 181 0.55 -23.02 -6.53
CA ALA A 181 0.26 -24.41 -6.17
C ALA A 181 -0.71 -25.06 -7.16
N ILE A 182 -1.78 -24.35 -7.55
CA ILE A 182 -2.74 -24.87 -8.52
C ILE A 182 -2.08 -25.07 -9.89
N LYS A 183 -1.26 -24.11 -10.34
CA LYS A 183 -0.53 -24.22 -11.62
C LYS A 183 0.43 -25.41 -11.64
N VAL A 184 1.13 -25.66 -10.54
CA VAL A 184 2.11 -26.75 -10.46
C VAL A 184 1.45 -28.13 -10.29
N ARG A 185 0.21 -28.18 -9.80
CA ARG A 185 -0.54 -29.43 -9.59
C ARG A 185 -0.78 -30.23 -10.88
N GLU A 186 -0.73 -29.57 -12.03
CA GLU A 186 -0.81 -30.23 -13.35
C GLU A 186 0.42 -31.10 -13.64
N PHE A 187 1.57 -30.79 -13.03
CA PHE A 187 2.84 -31.47 -13.25
C PHE A 187 3.27 -32.38 -12.10
N ALA A 188 2.79 -32.13 -10.87
CA ALA A 188 3.24 -32.83 -9.69
C ALA A 188 2.23 -32.81 -8.53
N ASP A 189 2.34 -33.75 -7.59
CA ASP A 189 1.49 -33.75 -6.39
C ASP A 189 1.98 -32.69 -5.40
N VAL A 190 1.08 -31.78 -4.99
CA VAL A 190 1.39 -30.61 -4.17
C VAL A 190 0.84 -30.81 -2.76
N GLN A 191 1.72 -30.77 -1.78
CA GLN A 191 1.42 -30.93 -0.37
C GLN A 191 1.79 -29.65 0.40
N ALA A 192 1.00 -29.32 1.41
CA ALA A 192 1.29 -28.17 2.27
C ALA A 192 2.45 -28.51 3.23
N GLY A 193 3.48 -27.67 3.26
CA GLY A 193 4.58 -27.81 4.20
C GLY A 193 4.24 -27.26 5.59
N ILE A 194 4.99 -27.67 6.61
CA ILE A 194 4.74 -27.26 7.99
C ILE A 194 4.96 -25.75 8.20
N GLY A 195 5.82 -25.13 7.38
CA GLY A 195 6.07 -23.70 7.38
C GLY A 195 4.83 -22.87 7.01
N LEU A 196 3.85 -23.46 6.31
CA LEU A 196 2.59 -22.80 5.98
C LEU A 196 1.84 -22.35 7.24
N VAL A 197 1.84 -23.15 8.30
CA VAL A 197 1.15 -22.81 9.56
C VAL A 197 1.80 -21.59 10.22
N ALA A 198 3.14 -21.57 10.29
CA ALA A 198 3.89 -20.43 10.80
C ALA A 198 3.66 -19.17 9.94
N PHE A 199 3.60 -19.33 8.62
CA PHE A 199 3.31 -18.24 7.68
C PHE A 199 1.89 -17.69 7.85
N LEU A 200 0.88 -18.55 8.02
CA LEU A 200 -0.51 -18.15 8.28
C LEU A 200 -0.64 -17.41 9.62
N ALA A 201 0.04 -17.89 10.67
CA ALA A 201 0.11 -17.20 11.96
C ALA A 201 0.78 -15.81 11.83
N LEU A 202 1.90 -15.73 11.11
CA LEU A 202 2.59 -14.46 10.83
C LEU A 202 1.69 -13.49 10.05
N MET A 203 1.02 -13.97 8.99
CA MET A 203 0.11 -13.17 8.17
C MET A 203 -1.04 -12.61 9.01
N THR A 204 -1.71 -13.46 9.80
CA THR A 204 -2.84 -13.03 10.64
C THR A 204 -2.42 -12.01 11.69
N LEU A 205 -1.29 -12.22 12.38
CA LEU A 205 -0.74 -11.24 13.32
C LEU A 205 -0.37 -9.92 12.65
N SER A 206 0.23 -9.98 11.45
CA SER A 206 0.57 -8.79 10.68
C SER A 206 -0.67 -8.01 10.26
N LEU A 207 -1.72 -8.70 9.79
CA LEU A 207 -2.98 -8.10 9.38
C LEU A 207 -3.71 -7.45 10.58
N LEU A 208 -3.79 -8.15 11.71
CA LEU A 208 -4.37 -7.62 12.95
C LEU A 208 -3.63 -6.37 13.42
N THR A 209 -2.30 -6.39 13.34
CA THR A 209 -1.44 -5.24 13.66
C THR A 209 -1.75 -4.08 12.73
N LEU A 210 -1.79 -4.28 11.40
CA LEU A 210 -2.06 -3.22 10.42
C LEU A 210 -3.47 -2.61 10.52
N ILE A 211 -4.47 -3.39 10.92
CA ILE A 211 -5.85 -2.94 11.15
C ILE A 211 -5.92 -2.02 12.38
N HIS A 212 -5.21 -2.37 13.46
CA HIS A 212 -5.23 -1.61 14.71
C HIS A 212 -4.12 -0.56 14.83
N LEU A 213 -3.17 -0.58 13.88
CA LEU A 213 -2.11 0.41 13.78
C LEU A 213 -2.67 1.72 13.22
N ASN A 214 -2.85 2.68 14.12
CA ASN A 214 -3.36 4.01 13.82
C ASN A 214 -2.25 5.05 13.96
N THR A 215 -1.64 5.42 12.83
CA THR A 215 -0.51 6.36 12.78
C THR A 215 -0.89 7.75 13.29
N ASP A 216 -2.10 8.22 13.00
CA ASP A 216 -2.57 9.55 13.43
C ASP A 216 -2.64 9.66 14.95
N GLN A 217 -3.11 8.59 15.62
CA GLN A 217 -3.15 8.49 17.09
C GLN A 217 -1.75 8.38 17.69
N LEU A 218 -0.85 7.59 17.08
CA LEU A 218 0.55 7.50 17.53
C LEU A 218 1.23 8.87 17.50
N TRP A 219 1.05 9.63 16.42
CA TRP A 219 1.55 10.98 16.36
C TRP A 219 0.92 11.89 17.42
N GLN A 220 -0.37 11.72 17.78
CA GLN A 220 -1.06 12.55 18.78
C GLN A 220 -0.51 12.26 20.18
N ARG A 221 -0.18 11.00 20.44
CA ARG A 221 0.39 10.54 21.71
C ARG A 221 1.82 11.02 21.94
N PHE A 222 2.70 10.91 20.94
CA PHE A 222 4.12 11.27 21.10
C PHE A 222 4.41 12.75 20.89
N TYR A 223 3.66 13.41 20.00
CA TYR A 223 3.83 14.82 19.70
C TYR A 223 2.47 15.54 19.72
N PRO A 224 1.81 15.65 20.89
CA PRO A 224 0.62 16.46 21.04
C PRO A 224 0.99 17.92 20.79
N ARG A 225 0.41 18.53 19.76
CA ARG A 225 0.44 19.98 19.59
C ARG A 225 -1.00 20.47 19.52
N MET A 226 -1.41 21.19 20.54
CA MET A 226 -2.60 22.03 20.50
C MET A 226 -2.12 23.43 20.11
N ARG A 227 -2.70 24.03 19.07
CA ARG A 227 -2.45 25.43 18.76
C ARG A 227 -3.79 26.18 18.73
N PRO A 228 -3.83 27.40 19.27
CA PRO A 228 -5.02 28.25 19.23
C PRO A 228 -5.33 28.65 17.77
N LEU A 229 -6.61 28.98 17.53
CA LEU A 229 -7.09 29.47 16.24
C LEU A 229 -6.46 30.83 15.94
N ILE A 230 -5.47 30.83 15.05
CA ILE A 230 -4.90 32.06 14.50
C ILE A 230 -5.12 31.94 12.99
N SER A 231 -6.22 32.57 12.54
CA SER A 231 -6.72 32.68 11.16
C SER A 231 -6.84 31.37 10.33
N PRO A 232 -8.07 30.95 9.95
CA PRO A 232 -8.31 29.69 9.24
C PRO A 232 -7.60 29.58 7.88
N ASP A 233 -7.37 30.72 7.22
CA ASP A 233 -6.79 30.81 5.87
C ASP A 233 -5.31 30.41 5.82
N ARG A 234 -4.61 30.49 6.95
CA ARG A 234 -3.19 30.08 7.05
C ARG A 234 -3.02 28.61 7.37
N TYR A 235 -4.08 27.89 7.75
CA TYR A 235 -3.98 26.47 8.05
C TYR A 235 -3.78 25.64 6.79
N ARG A 236 -2.76 24.77 6.83
CA ARG A 236 -2.46 23.80 5.78
C ARG A 236 -2.38 22.41 6.40
N ILE A 237 -2.78 21.39 5.66
CA ILE A 237 -2.56 19.99 6.08
C ILE A 237 -1.17 19.51 5.67
N CYS A 238 -0.48 18.86 6.60
CA CYS A 238 0.71 18.08 6.29
C CYS A 238 0.31 16.68 5.82
N LEU A 239 0.54 16.34 4.55
CA LEU A 239 0.22 15.00 4.02
C LEU A 239 1.06 13.87 4.62
N SER A 240 2.16 14.18 5.33
CA SER A 240 3.04 13.17 5.93
C SER A 240 2.77 12.86 7.41
N CYS A 241 2.04 13.72 8.13
CA CYS A 241 1.67 13.45 9.53
C CYS A 241 0.21 13.81 9.84
N HIS A 242 -0.55 14.13 8.80
CA HIS A 242 -1.95 14.58 8.79
C HIS A 242 -2.28 15.72 9.75
N PHE A 243 -1.26 16.46 10.20
CA PHE A 243 -1.45 17.57 11.12
C PHE A 243 -1.86 18.83 10.36
N THR A 244 -2.97 19.42 10.76
CA THR A 244 -3.45 20.71 10.23
C THR A 244 -2.85 21.83 11.08
N SER A 245 -2.02 22.67 10.47
CA SER A 245 -1.38 23.77 11.18
C SER A 245 -0.91 24.87 10.22
N SER A 246 -0.66 26.06 10.75
CA SER A 246 0.08 27.07 10.02
C SER A 246 1.55 26.66 9.93
N PRO A 247 2.24 26.98 8.82
CA PRO A 247 3.67 26.74 8.70
C PRO A 247 4.42 27.49 9.81
N ASP A 248 5.49 26.88 10.32
CA ASP A 248 6.41 27.54 11.25
C ASP A 248 7.20 28.66 10.53
N ASN A 249 7.99 29.47 11.26
CA ASN A 249 8.77 30.59 10.67
C ASN A 249 9.66 30.16 9.48
N ARG A 250 10.05 28.89 9.43
CA ARG A 250 10.86 28.29 8.34
C ARG A 250 10.03 27.62 7.24
N GLY A 251 8.71 27.79 7.21
CA GLY A 251 7.81 27.14 6.25
C GLY A 251 7.60 25.63 6.49
N ARG A 252 7.90 25.12 7.69
CA ARG A 252 7.88 23.69 8.03
C ARG A 252 6.66 23.32 8.85
N CYS A 253 6.27 22.05 8.79
CA CYS A 253 5.25 21.51 9.67
C CYS A 253 5.79 21.54 11.11
N PRO A 254 5.07 22.16 12.06
CA PRO A 254 5.47 22.19 13.46
C PRO A 254 5.68 20.78 14.05
N ARG A 255 4.91 19.78 13.60
CA ARG A 255 4.92 18.43 14.19
C ARG A 255 6.04 17.54 13.66
N CYS A 256 6.13 17.40 12.33
CA CYS A 256 7.06 16.48 11.66
C CYS A 256 8.28 17.16 11.02
N HIS A 257 8.35 18.50 11.00
CA HIS A 257 9.41 19.31 10.38
C HIS A 257 9.56 19.20 8.85
N ILE A 258 8.66 18.50 8.17
CA ILE A 258 8.61 18.46 6.71
C ILE A 258 8.09 19.81 6.18
N PRO A 259 8.62 20.34 5.06
CA PRO A 259 8.12 21.58 4.45
C PRO A 259 6.60 21.55 4.23
N LEU A 260 5.88 22.51 4.82
CA LEU A 260 4.42 22.55 4.78
C LEU A 260 3.95 23.39 3.59
N ARG A 261 3.56 22.70 2.51
CA ARG A 261 3.18 23.30 1.23
C ARG A 261 1.69 23.13 0.99
N LEU A 262 1.08 24.09 0.29
CA LEU A 262 -0.34 24.04 -0.07
C LEU A 262 -0.63 22.87 -1.02
N ARG A 263 0.18 22.74 -2.08
CA ARG A 263 0.14 21.63 -3.05
C ARG A 263 1.51 20.97 -3.14
N GLN A 264 1.53 19.68 -3.46
CA GLN A 264 2.79 18.97 -3.70
C GLN A 264 3.46 19.49 -4.98
N ARG A 265 4.79 19.74 -4.93
CA ARG A 265 5.53 20.21 -6.12
C ARG A 265 5.60 19.11 -7.17
N GLN A 266 5.30 19.48 -8.41
CA GLN A 266 5.46 18.61 -9.59
C GLN A 266 4.68 17.28 -9.46
N SER A 267 3.61 17.23 -8.66
CA SER A 267 2.82 16.00 -8.46
C SER A 267 2.30 15.45 -9.79
N LEU A 268 1.73 16.30 -10.65
CA LEU A 268 1.29 15.91 -11.99
C LEU A 268 2.45 15.42 -12.85
N GLN A 269 3.56 16.17 -12.90
CA GLN A 269 4.72 15.80 -13.71
C GLN A 269 5.31 14.44 -13.29
N LYS A 270 5.44 14.19 -11.99
CA LYS A 270 5.93 12.92 -11.44
C LYS A 270 4.99 11.76 -11.76
N SER A 271 3.68 12.00 -11.62
CA SER A 271 2.65 10.99 -11.91
C SER A 271 2.62 10.64 -13.41
N TRP A 272 2.72 11.65 -14.29
CA TRP A 272 2.83 11.46 -15.74
C TRP A 272 4.11 10.73 -16.13
N ALA A 273 5.27 11.14 -15.58
CA ALA A 273 6.55 10.49 -15.88
C ALA A 273 6.53 9.01 -15.49
N ALA A 274 6.01 8.68 -14.30
CA ALA A 274 5.87 7.31 -13.84
C ALA A 274 4.86 6.50 -14.68
N LEU A 275 3.73 7.09 -15.07
CA LEU A 275 2.73 6.45 -15.93
C LEU A 275 3.30 6.15 -17.33
N ILE A 276 3.94 7.13 -17.97
CA ILE A 276 4.55 6.96 -19.30
C ILE A 276 5.64 5.89 -19.25
N ALA A 277 6.52 5.94 -18.25
CA ALA A 277 7.53 4.91 -18.06
C ALA A 277 6.91 3.52 -17.87
N SER A 278 5.82 3.41 -17.09
CA SER A 278 5.10 2.14 -16.92
C SER A 278 4.49 1.62 -18.23
N ILE A 279 3.87 2.49 -19.04
CA ILE A 279 3.33 2.14 -20.37
C ILE A 279 4.43 1.59 -21.27
N ILE A 280 5.59 2.27 -21.33
CA ILE A 280 6.73 1.84 -22.14
C ILE A 280 7.21 0.45 -21.70
N LEU A 281 7.25 0.16 -20.40
CA LEU A 281 7.70 -1.12 -19.85
C LEU A 281 6.65 -2.23 -19.98
N LEU A 282 5.35 -1.91 -20.04
CA LEU A 282 4.30 -2.89 -20.27
C LEU A 282 4.37 -3.51 -21.66
N PHE A 283 4.88 -2.80 -22.67
CA PHE A 283 5.04 -3.34 -24.01
C PHE A 283 6.02 -4.53 -24.07
N PRO A 284 7.30 -4.41 -23.66
CA PRO A 284 8.20 -5.55 -23.61
C PRO A 284 7.76 -6.60 -22.59
N ALA A 285 7.09 -6.21 -21.49
CA ALA A 285 6.59 -7.16 -20.51
C ALA A 285 5.55 -8.15 -21.07
N ASN A 286 4.74 -7.72 -22.05
CA ASN A 286 3.72 -8.58 -22.65
C ASN A 286 4.22 -9.32 -23.91
N LEU A 287 5.27 -8.82 -24.56
CA LEU A 287 5.82 -9.42 -25.78
C LEU A 287 6.96 -10.40 -25.54
N LEU A 288 7.75 -10.17 -24.50
CA LEU A 288 8.88 -11.05 -24.17
C LEU A 288 8.41 -12.28 -23.41
N PRO A 289 9.17 -13.39 -23.49
CA PRO A 289 8.84 -14.58 -22.74
C PRO A 289 9.00 -14.31 -21.25
N ILE A 290 8.04 -14.82 -20.47
CA ILE A 290 8.03 -14.75 -19.01
C ILE A 290 8.63 -15.99 -18.39
N SER A 291 8.46 -17.14 -19.05
CA SER A 291 9.07 -18.40 -18.67
C SER A 291 9.67 -19.09 -19.87
N ILE A 292 10.84 -19.68 -19.69
CA ILE A 292 11.52 -20.49 -20.70
C ILE A 292 11.67 -21.89 -20.09
N ILE A 293 11.11 -22.88 -20.77
CA ILE A 293 11.13 -24.28 -20.35
C ILE A 293 11.97 -25.06 -21.37
N TYR A 294 12.86 -25.91 -20.88
CA TYR A 294 13.59 -26.86 -21.73
C TYR A 294 12.98 -28.25 -21.55
N VAL A 295 12.28 -28.75 -22.59
CA VAL A 295 11.71 -30.10 -22.62
C VAL A 295 12.42 -30.88 -23.73
N ASN A 296 13.05 -32.00 -23.40
CA ASN A 296 13.79 -32.85 -24.36
C ASN A 296 14.82 -32.09 -25.22
N GLY A 297 15.46 -31.06 -24.65
CA GLY A 297 16.43 -30.21 -25.36
C GLY A 297 15.81 -29.13 -26.27
N ALA A 298 14.49 -29.14 -26.48
CA ALA A 298 13.78 -28.08 -27.19
C ALA A 298 13.46 -26.92 -26.23
N ARG A 299 13.79 -25.70 -26.65
CA ARG A 299 13.54 -24.46 -25.90
C ARG A 299 12.14 -23.95 -26.23
N THR A 300 11.19 -24.16 -25.32
CA THR A 300 9.83 -23.62 -25.42
C THR A 300 9.73 -22.35 -24.57
N GLU A 301 9.36 -21.25 -25.21
CA GLU A 301 9.20 -19.95 -24.56
C GLU A 301 7.72 -19.63 -24.40
N ASP A 302 7.31 -19.29 -23.19
CA ASP A 302 5.94 -18.86 -22.90
C ASP A 302 5.88 -17.38 -22.56
N THR A 303 4.99 -16.67 -23.26
CA THR A 303 4.55 -15.32 -22.88
C THR A 303 3.42 -15.42 -21.86
N ILE A 304 3.04 -14.30 -21.24
CA ILE A 304 1.86 -14.25 -20.36
C ILE A 304 0.62 -14.76 -21.11
N PHE A 305 0.45 -14.35 -22.37
CA PHE A 305 -0.70 -14.72 -23.19
C PHE A 305 -0.69 -16.21 -23.57
N SER A 306 0.46 -16.74 -24.02
CA SER A 306 0.55 -18.19 -24.34
C SER A 306 0.38 -19.05 -23.09
N GLY A 307 0.90 -18.61 -21.94
CA GLY A 307 0.69 -19.28 -20.66
C GLY A 307 -0.78 -19.35 -20.25
N ILE A 308 -1.55 -18.27 -20.44
CA ILE A 308 -3.00 -18.27 -20.17
C ILE A 308 -3.74 -19.22 -21.11
N LEU A 309 -3.39 -19.23 -22.40
CA LEU A 309 -4.03 -20.09 -23.40
C LEU A 309 -3.76 -21.58 -23.12
N SER A 310 -2.53 -21.90 -22.72
CA SER A 310 -2.15 -23.25 -22.29
C SER A 310 -3.01 -23.71 -21.12
N LEU A 311 -3.14 -22.90 -20.06
CA LEU A 311 -3.94 -23.21 -18.89
C LEU A 311 -5.45 -23.28 -19.18
N ALA A 312 -5.94 -22.50 -20.14
CA ALA A 312 -7.37 -22.48 -20.48
C ALA A 312 -7.88 -23.83 -21.04
N SER A 313 -6.98 -24.63 -21.62
CA SER A 313 -7.33 -25.96 -22.14
C SER A 313 -7.58 -27.01 -21.04
N GLY A 314 -6.99 -26.84 -19.85
CA GLY A 314 -7.13 -27.77 -18.72
C GLY A 314 -8.01 -27.24 -17.59
N ASN A 315 -7.86 -25.97 -17.20
CA ASN A 315 -8.53 -25.39 -16.04
C ASN A 315 -8.87 -23.90 -16.24
N VAL A 316 -10.03 -23.66 -16.88
CA VAL A 316 -10.55 -22.32 -17.19
C VAL A 316 -10.60 -21.37 -15.97
N PRO A 317 -11.05 -21.78 -14.77
CA PRO A 317 -11.01 -20.94 -13.58
C PRO A 317 -9.63 -20.36 -13.25
N VAL A 318 -8.56 -21.15 -13.40
CA VAL A 318 -7.20 -20.73 -13.07
C VAL A 318 -6.65 -19.78 -14.13
N ALA A 319 -6.89 -20.10 -15.40
CA ALA A 319 -6.55 -19.22 -16.51
C ALA A 319 -7.20 -17.84 -16.36
N LEU A 320 -8.46 -17.78 -15.91
CA LEU A 320 -9.18 -16.53 -15.66
C LEU A 320 -8.52 -15.71 -14.54
N VAL A 321 -8.13 -16.35 -13.42
CA VAL A 321 -7.46 -15.66 -12.30
C VAL A 321 -6.14 -15.05 -12.76
N VAL A 322 -5.32 -15.80 -13.51
CA VAL A 322 -4.03 -15.33 -14.04
C VAL A 322 -4.26 -14.20 -15.06
N PHE A 323 -5.23 -14.33 -15.96
CA PHE A 323 -5.59 -13.28 -16.92
C PHE A 323 -6.00 -11.97 -16.24
N ILE A 324 -6.88 -12.05 -15.24
CA ILE A 324 -7.34 -10.88 -14.50
C ILE A 324 -6.18 -10.20 -13.79
N ALA A 325 -5.32 -10.97 -13.11
CA ALA A 325 -4.20 -10.41 -12.36
C ALA A 325 -3.13 -9.83 -13.29
N SER A 326 -2.69 -10.57 -14.31
CA SER A 326 -1.53 -10.21 -15.14
C SER A 326 -1.82 -9.20 -16.25
N ILE A 327 -3.03 -9.20 -16.80
CA ILE A 327 -3.39 -8.31 -17.92
C ILE A 327 -4.43 -7.29 -17.47
N LEU A 328 -5.60 -7.74 -17.01
CA LEU A 328 -6.70 -6.81 -16.76
C LEU A 328 -6.37 -5.75 -15.69
N VAL A 329 -5.74 -6.15 -14.58
CA VAL A 329 -5.42 -5.26 -13.45
C VAL A 329 -4.40 -4.15 -13.84
N PRO A 330 -3.21 -4.46 -14.41
CA PRO A 330 -2.26 -3.43 -14.83
C PRO A 330 -2.83 -2.48 -15.89
N PHE A 331 -3.53 -3.01 -16.90
CA PHE A 331 -4.11 -2.18 -17.96
C PHE A 331 -5.23 -1.28 -17.41
N THR A 332 -6.10 -1.80 -16.54
CA THR A 332 -7.14 -0.99 -15.88
C THR A 332 -6.52 0.15 -15.07
N LYS A 333 -5.43 -0.11 -14.33
CA LYS A 333 -4.71 0.94 -13.59
C LYS A 333 -4.19 2.03 -14.52
N VAL A 334 -3.57 1.66 -15.63
CA VAL A 334 -3.03 2.60 -16.62
C VAL A 334 -4.15 3.45 -17.22
N ILE A 335 -5.24 2.83 -17.68
CA ILE A 335 -6.37 3.52 -18.30
C ILE A 335 -6.99 4.52 -17.33
N VAL A 336 -7.29 4.09 -16.10
CA VAL A 336 -7.96 4.96 -15.13
C VAL A 336 -7.01 6.08 -14.66
N LEU A 337 -5.72 5.81 -14.44
CA LEU A 337 -4.75 6.84 -14.06
C LEU A 337 -4.53 7.85 -15.19
N PHE A 338 -4.43 7.39 -16.44
CA PHE A 338 -4.37 8.25 -17.61
C PHE A 338 -5.60 9.16 -17.69
N GLY A 339 -6.80 8.59 -17.57
CA GLY A 339 -8.06 9.35 -17.56
C GLY A 339 -8.12 10.39 -16.45
N LEU A 340 -7.69 10.05 -15.23
CA LEU A 340 -7.60 11.00 -14.11
C LEU A 340 -6.62 12.15 -14.40
N LEU A 341 -5.42 11.83 -14.92
CA LEU A 341 -4.40 12.84 -15.22
C LEU A 341 -4.82 13.77 -16.37
N VAL A 342 -5.40 13.23 -17.44
CA VAL A 342 -5.95 14.01 -18.55
C VAL A 342 -7.10 14.90 -18.05
N SER A 343 -7.99 14.35 -17.21
CA SER A 343 -9.10 15.11 -16.64
C SER A 343 -8.64 16.29 -15.78
N ILE A 344 -7.55 16.15 -15.02
CA ILE A 344 -6.97 17.26 -14.25
C ILE A 344 -6.34 18.30 -15.19
N HIS A 345 -5.72 17.85 -16.28
CA HIS A 345 -5.06 18.74 -17.25
C HIS A 345 -6.05 19.58 -18.07
N ILE A 346 -7.13 18.95 -18.55
CA ILE A 346 -8.19 19.59 -19.35
C ILE A 346 -9.17 20.39 -18.45
N ARG A 347 -9.00 20.34 -17.12
CA ARG A 347 -9.90 20.96 -16.13
C ARG A 347 -11.38 20.62 -16.36
N SER A 348 -11.65 19.36 -16.70
CA SER A 348 -13.02 18.92 -17.02
C SER A 348 -13.95 19.06 -15.81
N GLU A 349 -15.16 19.59 -16.01
CA GLU A 349 -16.23 19.76 -15.00
C GLU A 349 -17.00 18.47 -14.65
N GLY A 350 -16.58 17.31 -15.18
CA GLY A 350 -17.22 16.03 -14.88
C GLY A 350 -17.27 15.66 -13.39
N ASN A 351 -18.09 14.66 -13.06
CA ASN A 351 -18.42 14.28 -11.68
C ASN A 351 -17.18 13.96 -10.81
N ILE A 352 -16.82 14.88 -9.91
CA ILE A 352 -15.67 14.79 -9.00
C ILE A 352 -15.74 13.58 -8.06
N MET A 353 -16.95 13.19 -7.64
CA MET A 353 -17.14 12.05 -6.74
C MET A 353 -16.79 10.72 -7.43
N MET A 354 -17.09 10.62 -8.73
CA MET A 354 -16.71 9.45 -9.54
C MET A 354 -15.19 9.34 -9.66
N ARG A 355 -14.49 10.46 -9.89
CA ARG A 355 -13.01 10.51 -9.96
C ARG A 355 -12.38 10.12 -8.62
N MET A 356 -12.91 10.63 -7.51
CA MET A 356 -12.47 10.25 -6.17
C MET A 356 -12.68 8.76 -5.89
N LYS A 357 -13.83 8.21 -6.30
CA LYS A 357 -14.12 6.78 -6.17
C LYS A 357 -13.15 5.95 -7.02
N MET A 358 -12.89 6.34 -8.27
CA MET A 358 -11.89 5.71 -9.14
C MET A 358 -10.50 5.74 -8.51
N LEU A 359 -10.06 6.87 -7.96
CA LEU A 359 -8.77 6.98 -7.29
C LEU A 359 -8.67 6.03 -6.08
N ARG A 360 -9.72 5.95 -5.26
CA ARG A 360 -9.75 5.02 -4.10
C ARG A 360 -9.72 3.56 -4.54
N ILE A 361 -10.44 3.21 -5.61
CA ILE A 361 -10.44 1.86 -6.19
C ILE A 361 -9.05 1.51 -6.73
N ILE A 362 -8.41 2.40 -7.50
CA ILE A 362 -7.04 2.18 -8.00
C ILE A 362 -6.05 2.02 -6.85
N ARG A 363 -6.12 2.85 -5.80
CA ARG A 363 -5.24 2.73 -4.62
C ARG A 363 -5.41 1.36 -3.96
N TRP A 364 -6.64 0.86 -3.86
CA TRP A 364 -6.91 -0.48 -3.32
C TRP A 364 -6.39 -1.59 -4.24
N ILE A 365 -6.63 -1.52 -5.55
CA ILE A 365 -6.09 -2.46 -6.56
C ILE A 365 -4.55 -2.38 -6.63
N GLY A 366 -3.98 -1.23 -6.25
CA GLY A 366 -2.57 -0.90 -6.09
C GLY A 366 -1.71 -2.09 -5.65
N ARG A 367 -1.99 -2.55 -4.42
CA ARG A 367 -1.28 -3.65 -3.76
C ARG A 367 -1.44 -5.01 -4.45
N TRP A 368 -2.60 -5.30 -5.02
CA TRP A 368 -2.90 -6.60 -5.64
C TRP A 368 -2.11 -6.85 -6.92
N SER A 369 -1.65 -5.79 -7.57
CA SER A 369 -0.88 -5.87 -8.81
C SER A 369 0.49 -6.54 -8.66
N MET A 370 0.99 -6.77 -7.43
CA MET A 370 2.21 -7.53 -7.17
C MET A 370 1.98 -9.05 -7.12
N LEU A 371 0.72 -9.51 -7.17
CA LEU A 371 0.37 -10.93 -7.14
C LEU A 371 1.12 -11.72 -8.21
N ASP A 372 1.17 -11.23 -9.45
CA ASP A 372 1.78 -11.99 -10.55
C ASP A 372 3.28 -12.19 -10.34
N LEU A 373 4.00 -11.16 -9.86
CA LEU A 373 5.41 -11.30 -9.51
C LEU A 373 5.63 -12.39 -8.46
N PHE A 374 4.74 -12.49 -7.46
CA PHE A 374 4.81 -13.55 -6.46
C PHE A 374 4.51 -14.92 -7.06
N VAL A 375 3.47 -15.04 -7.90
CA VAL A 375 3.14 -16.31 -8.58
C VAL A 375 4.33 -16.79 -9.41
N ILE A 376 4.93 -15.92 -10.21
CA ILE A 376 6.05 -16.30 -11.09
C ILE A 376 7.27 -16.70 -10.23
N ALA A 377 7.62 -15.90 -9.22
CA ALA A 377 8.70 -16.20 -8.28
C ALA A 377 8.52 -17.56 -7.59
N LEU A 378 7.30 -17.87 -7.14
CA LEU A 378 6.96 -19.13 -6.50
C LEU A 378 7.01 -20.31 -7.48
N THR A 379 6.43 -20.17 -8.67
CA THR A 379 6.47 -21.23 -9.69
C THR A 379 7.90 -21.57 -10.11
N MET A 380 8.77 -20.57 -10.22
CA MET A 380 10.19 -20.77 -10.51
C MET A 380 10.90 -21.55 -9.41
N SER A 381 10.62 -21.22 -8.14
CA SER A 381 11.19 -21.94 -7.00
C SER A 381 10.73 -23.39 -6.91
N LEU A 382 9.49 -23.66 -7.33
CA LEU A 382 8.86 -24.97 -7.23
C LEU A 382 9.26 -25.91 -8.37
N VAL A 383 9.48 -25.36 -9.57
CA VAL A 383 9.66 -26.17 -10.80
C VAL A 383 11.13 -26.34 -11.17
N ASN A 384 11.99 -25.37 -10.90
CA ASN A 384 13.38 -25.48 -11.33
C ASN A 384 14.21 -26.30 -10.33
N ARG A 385 14.73 -27.45 -10.75
CA ARG A 385 15.93 -28.07 -10.16
C ARG A 385 16.67 -28.87 -11.22
N ASP A 386 18.00 -28.78 -11.14
CA ASP A 386 19.06 -29.04 -12.14
C ASP A 386 19.03 -30.37 -12.93
N GLN A 387 18.01 -31.23 -12.84
CA GLN A 387 18.02 -32.56 -13.46
C GLN A 387 16.73 -33.02 -14.18
N LEU A 388 15.60 -32.29 -14.12
CA LEU A 388 14.34 -32.78 -14.72
C LEU A 388 13.57 -31.75 -15.57
N LEU A 389 13.43 -30.51 -15.09
CA LEU A 389 12.75 -29.42 -15.81
C LEU A 389 13.51 -28.12 -15.56
N ALA A 390 14.26 -27.64 -16.55
CA ALA A 390 14.91 -26.34 -16.47
C ALA A 390 13.88 -25.25 -16.78
N PHE A 391 13.33 -24.65 -15.73
CA PHE A 391 12.43 -23.50 -15.81
C PHE A 391 13.22 -22.23 -15.47
N THR A 392 13.49 -21.40 -16.47
CA THR A 392 14.20 -20.13 -16.28
C THR A 392 13.26 -18.96 -16.45
N MET A 393 13.52 -17.91 -15.67
CA MET A 393 12.83 -16.64 -15.81
C MET A 393 13.22 -15.97 -17.11
N GLY A 394 12.22 -15.56 -17.88
CA GLY A 394 12.44 -14.71 -19.03
C GLY A 394 12.59 -13.23 -18.64
N PRO A 395 13.10 -12.38 -19.55
CA PRO A 395 13.34 -10.96 -19.29
C PRO A 395 12.05 -10.17 -19.00
N ALA A 396 10.88 -10.68 -19.39
CA ALA A 396 9.59 -10.01 -19.17
C ALA A 396 9.30 -9.72 -17.68
N ALA A 397 9.77 -10.58 -16.76
CA ALA A 397 9.50 -10.44 -15.33
C ALA A 397 10.03 -9.12 -14.74
N PHE A 398 11.20 -8.67 -15.20
CA PHE A 398 11.77 -7.38 -14.79
C PHE A 398 10.92 -6.20 -15.27
N TYR A 399 10.58 -6.19 -16.57
CA TYR A 399 9.77 -5.13 -17.17
C TYR A 399 8.39 -5.04 -16.52
N PHE A 400 7.76 -6.20 -16.29
CA PHE A 400 6.48 -6.30 -15.60
C PHE A 400 6.56 -5.74 -14.18
N GLY A 401 7.53 -6.20 -13.38
CA GLY A 401 7.70 -5.74 -12.01
C GLY A 401 7.99 -4.24 -11.90
N ALA A 402 8.87 -3.72 -12.76
CA ALA A 402 9.16 -2.30 -12.83
C ALA A 402 7.92 -1.47 -13.21
N ALA A 403 7.15 -1.93 -14.20
CA ALA A 403 5.90 -1.28 -14.59
C ALA A 403 4.90 -1.22 -13.43
N VAL A 404 4.72 -2.32 -12.69
CA VAL A 404 3.82 -2.38 -11.53
C VAL A 404 4.24 -1.40 -10.45
N ILE A 405 5.52 -1.39 -10.04
CA ILE A 405 6.03 -0.45 -9.02
C ILE A 405 5.82 0.99 -9.46
N LEU A 406 6.11 1.31 -10.74
CA LEU A 406 5.89 2.66 -11.27
C LEU A 406 4.40 3.06 -11.25
N THR A 407 3.46 2.14 -11.52
CA THR A 407 2.02 2.46 -11.39
C THR A 407 1.63 2.76 -9.94
N ILE A 408 2.21 2.04 -8.96
CA ILE A 408 1.95 2.30 -7.53
C ILE A 408 2.48 3.68 -7.16
N LEU A 409 3.73 3.99 -7.52
CA LEU A 409 4.34 5.31 -7.28
C LEU A 409 3.58 6.44 -7.97
N ALA A 410 3.09 6.23 -9.20
CA ALA A 410 2.33 7.23 -9.94
C ALA A 410 1.03 7.61 -9.20
N VAL A 411 0.37 6.65 -8.56
CA VAL A 411 -0.85 6.87 -7.77
C VAL A 411 -0.54 7.51 -6.41
N GLU A 412 0.55 7.12 -5.77
CA GLU A 412 1.00 7.71 -4.50
C GLU A 412 1.44 9.17 -4.66
N TRP A 413 2.10 9.50 -5.78
CA TRP A 413 2.58 10.85 -6.07
C TRP A 413 1.47 11.80 -6.55
N LEU A 414 0.30 11.28 -6.93
CA LEU A 414 -0.84 12.09 -7.34
C LEU A 414 -1.53 12.74 -6.13
N ASP A 415 -1.44 14.07 -6.04
CA ASP A 415 -2.12 14.88 -5.03
C ASP A 415 -3.61 15.00 -5.40
N SER A 416 -4.47 14.27 -4.68
CA SER A 416 -5.91 14.20 -4.98
C SER A 416 -6.62 15.55 -4.88
N ARG A 417 -6.04 16.50 -4.14
CA ARG A 417 -6.60 17.85 -3.96
C ARG A 417 -6.62 18.66 -5.26
N LEU A 418 -5.73 18.33 -6.20
CA LEU A 418 -5.71 18.95 -7.54
C LEU A 418 -7.00 18.69 -8.33
N MET A 419 -7.73 17.61 -8.02
CA MET A 419 -9.02 17.36 -8.68
C MET A 419 -10.11 18.34 -8.21
N TRP A 420 -9.97 18.90 -7.01
CA TRP A 420 -10.94 19.81 -6.38
C TRP A 420 -10.66 21.29 -6.68
N ASP A 421 -9.44 21.64 -7.05
CA ASP A 421 -9.05 23.03 -7.38
C ASP A 421 -9.91 23.63 -8.50
N ASN A 422 -10.49 22.80 -9.37
CA ASN A 422 -11.34 23.24 -10.47
C ASN A 422 -12.78 23.56 -10.03
N THR A 423 -13.22 23.05 -8.87
CA THR A 423 -14.60 23.24 -8.37
C THR A 423 -14.75 24.40 -7.39
N ASP A 424 -13.64 24.99 -6.92
CA ASP A 424 -13.66 26.10 -5.94
C ASP A 424 -13.66 27.49 -6.62
N VAL A 425 -13.94 27.55 -7.93
CA VAL A 425 -13.95 28.79 -8.75
C VAL A 425 -15.37 29.37 -8.97
N GLU A 426 -16.41 28.74 -8.41
CA GLU A 426 -17.80 29.25 -8.48
C GLU A 426 -18.28 29.90 -7.17
#